data_AF-A0A2N2IKZ6-F1
#
_entry.id   AF-A0A2N2IKZ6-F1
#
_cell.length_a   1.000
_cell.length_b   1.000
_cell.length_c   1.000
_cell.angle_alpha   90.00
_cell.angle_beta   90.00
_cell.angle_gamma   90.00
#
_symmetry.space_group_name_H-M   'P 1'
#
loop_
_entity.id
_entity.type
_entity.pdbx_description
1 polymer ?
#
loop_
_entity_poly.entity_id
_entity_poly.type
_entity_poly.pdbx_seq_one_letter_code
_entity_poly.pdbx_strand_id
1 'polypeptide(L)'
;MIPRGLLSHRTTQAMTNKTLGIDIGSTSFKLCLLSDHPDGEPKSAILPHDGDIDGTLDRLLDQLGLDGADAIRGLATGNEGRHRLDLPDVIAAVAIEAALDALKLQPRAVVSMGGEDLVVYVLDSRGRIVNTYAGNKCASGTGEFLRQQLGRMNLKLEVINDICEGAHVHPISARCSVFMKSDCTHRLNKGEATKADVALSLSKVMADKVAEFLIKAKLARGQVVVIGGVTRNRHLVDFIRKGNPNIDFVVPEQAPYFEAFGAAHLARAQGKNLPSRESLVRPGATLTFKTFAPLSESADRVVHAPSRRAPFDPEAEYILGVDGGSTTTKVALVNASTLEIVAEH
;
A
#
# COMPACT_ATOMS: atom_id res chain seq x y z
N MET A 1 -27.95 5.22 67.60
CA MET A 1 -27.97 4.09 66.65
C MET A 1 -28.60 4.57 65.34
N ILE A 2 -27.81 5.17 64.45
CA ILE A 2 -28.06 5.35 62.99
C ILE A 2 -26.65 5.41 62.36
N PRO A 3 -26.32 4.63 61.30
CA PRO A 3 -24.94 4.42 60.88
C PRO A 3 -24.38 5.55 60.00
N ARG A 4 -23.08 5.81 60.14
CA ARG A 4 -22.27 6.66 59.26
C ARG A 4 -22.31 6.14 57.83
N GLY A 5 -22.61 7.02 56.89
CA GLY A 5 -22.65 6.72 55.46
C GLY A 5 -21.29 6.24 54.94
N LEU A 6 -21.34 5.17 54.15
CA LEU A 6 -20.30 4.80 53.20
C LEU A 6 -20.18 5.93 52.18
N LEU A 7 -19.15 6.76 52.32
CA LEU A 7 -18.59 7.47 51.17
C LEU A 7 -17.97 6.40 50.28
N SER A 8 -18.72 5.97 49.25
CA SER A 8 -18.15 5.17 48.19
C SER A 8 -17.11 6.03 47.49
N HIS A 9 -15.84 5.66 47.68
CA HIS A 9 -14.77 6.10 46.81
C HIS A 9 -15.19 5.74 45.37
N ARG A 10 -15.61 6.75 44.60
CA ARG A 10 -15.56 6.67 43.15
C ARG A 10 -14.10 6.47 42.81
N THR A 11 -13.70 5.23 42.63
CA THR A 11 -12.44 4.85 42.00
C THR A 11 -12.42 5.58 40.67
N THR A 12 -11.57 6.61 40.58
CA THR A 12 -11.24 7.26 39.32
C THR A 12 -10.66 6.15 38.46
N GLN A 13 -11.46 5.67 37.51
CA GLN A 13 -11.05 4.66 36.55
C GLN A 13 -9.79 5.22 35.87
N ALA A 14 -8.63 4.60 36.15
CA ALA A 14 -7.36 5.05 35.59
C ALA A 14 -7.53 5.18 34.08
N MET A 15 -7.38 6.40 33.56
CA MET A 15 -7.40 6.62 32.12
C MET A 15 -6.32 5.71 31.52
N THR A 16 -6.68 5.03 30.46
CA THR A 16 -5.81 4.06 29.81
C THR A 16 -4.60 4.77 29.21
N ASN A 17 -3.42 4.49 29.75
CA ASN A 17 -2.13 5.08 29.33
C ASN A 17 -1.59 4.50 28.01
N LYS A 18 -2.43 3.82 27.22
CA LYS A 18 -2.07 3.19 25.96
C LYS A 18 -3.11 3.52 24.88
N THR A 19 -2.63 3.87 23.69
CA THR A 19 -3.47 4.10 22.52
C THR A 19 -2.98 3.34 21.31
N LEU A 20 -3.92 2.90 20.47
CA LEU A 20 -3.66 2.14 19.26
C LEU A 20 -4.25 2.87 18.06
N GLY A 21 -3.39 3.18 17.10
CA GLY A 21 -3.80 3.62 15.79
C GLY A 21 -3.77 2.47 14.81
N ILE A 22 -4.81 2.37 14.00
CA ILE A 22 -5.00 1.26 13.05
C ILE A 22 -5.20 1.84 11.65
N ASP A 23 -4.26 1.63 10.73
CA ASP A 23 -4.37 2.04 9.32
C ASP A 23 -4.61 0.84 8.41
N ILE A 24 -5.78 0.79 7.77
CA ILE A 24 -6.08 -0.17 6.68
C ILE A 24 -5.83 0.51 5.34
N GLY A 25 -4.61 0.37 4.81
CA GLY A 25 -4.28 0.86 3.47
C GLY A 25 -4.85 -0.01 2.35
N SER A 26 -4.46 0.26 1.10
CA SER A 26 -4.87 -0.53 -0.07
C SER A 26 -4.21 -1.92 -0.13
N THR A 27 -2.97 -2.03 0.32
CA THR A 27 -2.20 -3.28 0.23
C THR A 27 -1.70 -3.79 1.58
N SER A 28 -1.69 -2.94 2.61
CA SER A 28 -1.06 -3.21 3.90
C SER A 28 -1.83 -2.61 5.05
N PHE A 29 -1.73 -3.33 6.16
CA PHE A 29 -2.38 -3.05 7.42
C PHE A 29 -1.28 -2.69 8.43
N LYS A 30 -1.40 -1.54 9.10
CA LYS A 30 -0.40 -1.03 10.05
C LYS A 30 -1.04 -0.69 11.39
N LEU A 31 -0.37 -1.09 12.46
CA LEU A 31 -0.73 -0.76 13.82
C LEU A 31 0.38 0.09 14.43
N CYS A 32 0.01 1.08 15.23
CA CYS A 32 0.92 1.83 16.07
C CYS A 32 0.38 1.90 17.50
N LEU A 33 1.13 1.35 18.45
CA LEU A 33 0.84 1.38 19.87
C LEU A 33 1.71 2.42 20.55
N LEU A 34 1.07 3.39 21.20
CA LEU A 34 1.71 4.40 22.03
C LEU A 34 1.46 4.09 23.50
N SER A 35 2.43 4.41 24.35
CA SER A 35 2.28 4.37 25.80
C SER A 35 2.71 5.69 26.43
N ASP A 36 2.07 6.09 27.53
CA ASP A 36 2.45 7.27 28.33
C ASP A 36 3.69 7.06 29.20
N HIS A 37 4.38 5.93 29.06
CA HIS A 37 5.65 5.75 29.74
C HIS A 37 6.68 6.76 29.18
N PRO A 38 7.44 7.49 30.02
CA PRO A 38 8.43 8.48 29.56
C PRO A 38 9.45 7.92 28.56
N ASP A 39 9.76 6.63 28.68
CA ASP A 39 10.66 5.88 27.77
C ASP A 39 9.93 5.02 26.73
N GLY A 40 8.62 5.23 26.56
CA GLY A 40 7.76 4.43 25.69
C GLY A 40 7.88 4.83 24.22
N GLU A 41 8.90 4.31 23.54
CA GLU A 41 8.99 4.43 22.08
C GLU A 41 7.74 3.84 21.39
N PRO A 42 7.25 4.45 20.30
CA PRO A 42 6.16 3.89 19.51
C PRO A 42 6.48 2.46 19.06
N LYS A 43 5.57 1.52 19.33
CA LYS A 43 5.66 0.17 18.78
C LYS A 43 4.79 0.08 17.54
N SER A 44 5.30 -0.51 16.46
CA SER A 44 4.55 -0.65 15.22
C SER A 44 4.62 -2.07 14.66
N ALA A 45 3.54 -2.50 14.02
CA ALA A 45 3.50 -3.75 13.26
C ALA A 45 2.86 -3.47 11.89
N ILE A 46 3.42 -4.04 10.83
CA ILE A 46 3.02 -3.80 9.45
C ILE A 46 3.00 -5.12 8.70
N LEU A 47 1.86 -5.47 8.10
CA LEU A 47 1.73 -6.66 7.26
C LEU A 47 0.94 -6.35 5.98
N PRO A 48 1.30 -6.97 4.84
CA PRO A 48 0.38 -7.02 3.70
C PRO A 48 -0.87 -7.80 4.11
N HIS A 49 -2.05 -7.29 3.78
CA HIS A 49 -3.29 -8.02 4.11
C HIS A 49 -3.71 -8.99 3.02
N ASP A 50 -3.30 -8.78 1.76
CA ASP A 50 -3.64 -9.60 0.58
C ASP A 50 -5.14 -9.99 0.46
N GLY A 51 -6.03 -9.24 1.13
CA GLY A 51 -7.48 -9.41 1.14
C GLY A 51 -8.02 -10.02 2.45
N ASP A 52 -7.16 -10.62 3.26
CA ASP A 52 -7.47 -11.19 4.57
C ASP A 52 -7.30 -10.13 5.68
N ILE A 53 -8.33 -9.31 5.89
CA ILE A 53 -8.31 -8.27 6.93
C ILE A 53 -8.31 -8.90 8.32
N ASP A 54 -9.11 -9.92 8.55
CA ASP A 54 -9.37 -10.48 9.87
C ASP A 54 -8.14 -11.24 10.38
N GLY A 55 -7.61 -12.18 9.58
CA GLY A 55 -6.40 -12.91 9.93
C GLY A 55 -5.13 -12.04 9.95
N THR A 56 -5.11 -10.94 9.19
CA THR A 56 -3.99 -9.99 9.26
C THR A 56 -4.03 -9.13 10.51
N LEU A 57 -5.22 -8.67 10.94
CA LEU A 57 -5.38 -7.95 12.19
C LEU A 57 -4.93 -8.80 13.38
N ASP A 58 -5.35 -10.07 13.41
CA ASP A 58 -4.95 -11.03 14.41
C ASP A 58 -3.43 -11.15 14.54
N ARG A 59 -2.74 -11.41 13.42
CA ARG A 59 -1.27 -11.51 13.39
C ARG A 59 -0.59 -10.21 13.82
N LEU A 60 -1.16 -9.05 13.52
CA LEU A 60 -0.60 -7.76 13.90
C LEU A 60 -0.75 -7.48 15.39
N LEU A 61 -1.90 -7.85 15.99
CA LEU A 61 -2.10 -7.78 17.44
C LEU A 61 -1.12 -8.71 18.16
N ASP A 62 -0.92 -9.93 17.65
CA ASP A 62 0.07 -10.88 18.19
C ASP A 62 1.50 -10.32 18.13
N GLN A 63 1.90 -9.68 17.02
CA GLN A 63 3.21 -9.03 16.89
C GLN A 63 3.43 -7.90 17.90
N LEU A 64 2.37 -7.23 18.34
CA LEU A 64 2.43 -6.19 19.36
C LEU A 64 2.25 -6.73 20.79
N GLY A 65 2.01 -8.03 20.95
CA GLY A 65 1.73 -8.67 22.25
C GLY A 65 0.44 -8.14 22.88
N LEU A 66 -0.61 -7.93 22.06
CA LEU A 66 -1.89 -7.39 22.50
C LEU A 66 -2.92 -8.51 22.65
N ASP A 67 -3.07 -9.00 23.89
CA ASP A 67 -3.88 -10.19 24.20
C ASP A 67 -5.35 -9.85 24.55
N GLY A 68 -5.79 -8.61 24.32
CA GLY A 68 -7.17 -8.16 24.55
C GLY A 68 -7.56 -7.83 26.01
N ALA A 69 -6.68 -8.12 26.99
CA ALA A 69 -6.88 -7.76 28.39
C ALA A 69 -6.43 -6.32 28.74
N ASP A 70 -5.63 -5.71 27.86
CA ASP A 70 -5.13 -4.36 28.05
C ASP A 70 -6.23 -3.34 27.74
N ALA A 71 -6.49 -2.44 28.69
CA ALA A 71 -7.37 -1.31 28.46
C ALA A 71 -6.65 -0.31 27.53
N ILE A 72 -6.98 -0.34 26.23
CA ILE A 72 -6.36 0.45 25.16
C ILE A 72 -7.45 1.21 24.42
N ARG A 73 -7.20 2.48 24.07
CA ARG A 73 -8.10 3.23 23.17
C ARG A 73 -7.64 3.14 21.73
N GLY A 74 -8.52 2.66 20.86
CA GLY A 74 -8.31 2.49 19.42
C GLY A 74 -8.94 3.60 18.57
N LEU A 75 -8.29 3.95 17.47
CA LEU A 75 -8.84 4.77 16.38
C LEU A 75 -8.37 4.21 15.03
N ALA A 76 -9.28 4.12 14.07
CA ALA A 76 -9.00 3.61 12.74
C ALA A 76 -8.77 4.74 11.71
N THR A 77 -8.00 4.45 10.66
CA THR A 77 -7.81 5.30 9.49
C THR A 77 -7.52 4.44 8.25
N GLY A 78 -7.21 5.09 7.12
CA GLY A 78 -6.91 4.44 5.85
C GLY A 78 -8.08 4.45 4.87
N ASN A 79 -8.15 3.40 4.04
CA ASN A 79 -9.15 3.22 2.99
C ASN A 79 -10.45 2.63 3.56
N GLU A 80 -11.38 2.22 2.69
CA GLU A 80 -12.72 1.74 3.08
C GLU A 80 -12.71 0.57 4.06
N GLY A 81 -11.62 -0.20 4.12
CA GLY A 81 -11.44 -1.26 5.11
C GLY A 81 -11.57 -0.77 6.56
N ARG A 82 -11.26 0.50 6.86
CA ARG A 82 -11.43 1.10 8.20
C ARG A 82 -12.85 1.00 8.74
N HIS A 83 -13.85 1.01 7.86
CA HIS A 83 -15.27 0.91 8.23
C HIS A 83 -15.69 -0.49 8.67
N ARG A 84 -14.83 -1.51 8.45
CA ARG A 84 -15.04 -2.86 8.97
C ARG A 84 -14.73 -2.96 10.47
N LEU A 85 -14.00 -2.01 11.05
CA LEU A 85 -13.63 -2.08 12.46
C LEU A 85 -14.71 -1.48 13.36
N ASP A 86 -14.98 -2.07 14.52
CA ASP A 86 -15.82 -1.49 15.58
C ASP A 86 -15.06 -0.42 16.39
N LEU A 87 -14.48 0.53 15.67
CA LEU A 87 -13.77 1.69 16.19
C LEU A 87 -14.28 2.96 15.50
N PRO A 88 -14.15 4.13 16.16
CA PRO A 88 -14.22 5.40 15.45
C PRO A 88 -13.13 5.47 14.38
N ASP A 89 -13.40 6.21 13.31
CA ASP A 89 -12.45 6.39 12.21
C ASP A 89 -12.25 7.86 11.83
N VAL A 90 -11.07 8.15 11.28
CA VAL A 90 -10.72 9.44 10.68
C VAL A 90 -10.11 9.21 9.31
N ILE A 91 -10.23 10.19 8.42
CA ILE A 91 -9.57 10.15 7.11
C ILE A 91 -8.04 10.26 7.26
N ALA A 92 -7.30 9.68 6.33
CA ALA A 92 -5.83 9.68 6.35
C ALA A 92 -5.22 11.09 6.49
N ALA A 93 -5.81 12.11 5.85
CA ALA A 93 -5.36 13.49 5.96
C ALA A 93 -5.33 14.00 7.41
N VAL A 94 -6.37 13.70 8.21
CA VAL A 94 -6.46 14.11 9.62
C VAL A 94 -5.43 13.37 10.48
N ALA A 95 -5.20 12.09 10.18
CA ALA A 95 -4.15 11.32 10.84
C ALA A 95 -2.75 11.87 10.51
N ILE A 96 -2.48 12.21 9.25
CA ILE A 96 -1.20 12.81 8.83
C ILE A 96 -0.93 14.13 9.57
N GLU A 97 -1.92 15.01 9.68
CA GLU A 97 -1.78 16.27 10.43
C GLU A 97 -1.42 16.00 11.91
N ALA A 98 -2.11 15.05 12.56
CA ALA A 98 -1.82 14.69 13.94
C ALA A 98 -0.41 14.09 14.13
N ALA A 99 0.06 13.30 13.17
CA ALA A 99 1.42 12.76 13.16
C ALA A 99 2.48 13.87 13.00
N LEU A 100 2.24 14.85 12.13
CA LEU A 100 3.10 16.02 11.98
C LEU A 100 3.17 16.85 13.27
N ASP A 101 2.03 17.11 13.90
CA ASP A 101 1.95 17.83 15.17
C ASP A 101 2.73 17.11 16.29
N ALA A 102 2.57 15.79 16.38
CA ALA A 102 3.30 14.97 17.35
C ALA A 102 4.82 15.04 17.18
N LEU A 103 5.29 15.09 15.93
CA LEU A 103 6.72 15.23 15.60
C LEU A 103 7.19 16.69 15.53
N LYS A 104 6.29 17.66 15.74
CA LYS A 104 6.55 19.11 15.62
C LYS A 104 7.12 19.49 14.24
N LEU A 105 6.67 18.81 13.19
CA LEU A 105 7.05 19.07 11.81
C LEU A 105 6.06 20.05 11.17
N GLN A 106 6.57 21.06 10.47
CA GLN A 106 5.75 22.05 9.74
C GLN A 106 6.16 22.12 8.25
N PRO A 107 5.98 21.03 7.49
CA PRO A 107 6.37 21.00 6.09
C PRO A 107 5.37 21.80 5.23
N ARG A 108 5.82 22.23 4.04
CA ARG A 108 4.90 22.79 3.04
C ARG A 108 4.06 21.71 2.35
N ALA A 109 4.54 20.47 2.36
CA ALA A 109 3.82 19.34 1.80
C ALA A 109 4.23 18.00 2.42
N VAL A 110 3.33 17.03 2.31
CA VAL A 110 3.59 15.62 2.57
C VAL A 110 3.42 14.84 1.28
N VAL A 111 4.43 14.06 0.91
CA VAL A 111 4.35 13.06 -0.17
C VAL A 111 4.06 11.71 0.47
N SER A 112 2.83 11.22 0.36
CA SER A 112 2.45 9.87 0.80
C SER A 112 2.57 8.89 -0.36
N MET A 113 3.45 7.91 -0.19
CA MET A 113 3.76 6.88 -1.18
C MET A 113 3.23 5.52 -0.71
N GLY A 114 1.98 5.23 -1.06
CA GLY A 114 1.28 4.00 -0.70
C GLY A 114 1.47 2.86 -1.70
N GLY A 115 0.70 1.78 -1.48
CA GLY A 115 0.66 0.62 -2.38
C GLY A 115 0.04 0.97 -3.74
N GLU A 116 -1.17 1.50 -3.73
CA GLU A 116 -1.91 1.84 -4.96
C GLU A 116 -1.92 3.33 -5.28
N ASP A 117 -1.50 4.18 -4.33
CA ASP A 117 -1.65 5.62 -4.41
C ASP A 117 -0.32 6.35 -4.20
N LEU A 118 -0.13 7.42 -4.97
CA LEU A 118 0.84 8.48 -4.70
C LEU A 118 0.06 9.77 -4.50
N VAL A 119 0.19 10.38 -3.33
CA VAL A 119 -0.55 11.59 -2.97
C VAL A 119 0.39 12.66 -2.45
N VAL A 120 0.22 13.89 -2.92
CA VAL A 120 0.89 15.08 -2.37
C VAL A 120 -0.15 15.95 -1.68
N TYR A 121 -0.04 16.05 -0.37
CA TYR A 121 -0.83 16.95 0.46
C TYR A 121 -0.07 18.26 0.61
N VAL A 122 -0.72 19.39 0.31
CA VAL A 122 -0.15 20.74 0.50
C VAL A 122 -0.72 21.32 1.78
N LEU A 123 0.16 21.88 2.62
CA LEU A 123 -0.18 22.39 3.94
C LEU A 123 -0.09 23.92 3.98
N ASP A 124 -0.94 24.53 4.81
CA ASP A 124 -0.85 25.94 5.16
C ASP A 124 0.13 26.19 6.32
N SER A 125 0.26 27.46 6.75
CA SER A 125 1.15 27.85 7.85
C SER A 125 0.70 27.36 9.23
N ARG A 126 -0.50 26.76 9.34
CA ARG A 126 -1.03 26.17 10.57
C ARG A 126 -0.89 24.65 10.56
N GLY A 127 -0.18 24.08 9.58
CA GLY A 127 -0.01 22.63 9.44
C GLY A 127 -1.29 21.91 8.99
N ARG A 128 -2.25 22.64 8.39
CA ARG A 128 -3.51 22.06 7.90
C ARG A 128 -3.40 21.73 6.43
N ILE A 129 -3.89 20.56 6.03
CA ILE A 129 -3.95 20.15 4.62
C ILE A 129 -5.03 20.98 3.92
N VAL A 130 -4.62 21.78 2.94
CA VAL A 130 -5.50 22.68 2.18
C VAL A 130 -5.71 22.24 0.73
N ASN A 131 -4.86 21.36 0.21
CA ASN A 131 -5.01 20.83 -1.14
C ASN A 131 -4.35 19.45 -1.28
N THR A 132 -4.82 18.65 -2.22
CA THR A 132 -4.36 17.27 -2.45
C THR A 132 -4.19 17.02 -3.95
N TYR A 133 -3.02 16.51 -4.34
CA TYR A 133 -2.73 16.06 -5.69
C TYR A 133 -2.52 14.55 -5.66
N ALA A 134 -3.44 13.78 -6.26
CA ALA A 134 -3.38 12.32 -6.28
C ALA A 134 -3.12 11.74 -7.68
N GLY A 135 -2.38 10.63 -7.72
CA GLY A 135 -2.15 9.80 -8.90
C GLY A 135 -3.44 9.45 -9.64
N ASN A 136 -3.38 9.45 -10.97
CA ASN A 136 -4.39 8.78 -11.79
C ASN A 136 -4.40 7.27 -11.43
N LYS A 137 -5.54 6.58 -11.64
CA LYS A 137 -5.81 5.15 -11.38
C LYS A 137 -4.84 4.12 -12.03
N CYS A 138 -3.70 4.56 -12.56
CA CYS A 138 -2.69 3.72 -13.17
C CYS A 138 -1.66 3.30 -12.10
N ALA A 139 -1.42 2.00 -11.99
CA ALA A 139 -0.41 1.43 -11.08
C ALA A 139 1.04 1.83 -11.40
N SER A 140 1.31 2.58 -12.48
CA SER A 140 2.67 3.00 -12.81
C SER A 140 3.22 3.97 -11.75
N GLY A 141 4.32 3.60 -11.11
CA GLY A 141 4.98 4.42 -10.10
C GLY A 141 4.44 4.26 -8.67
N THR A 142 3.64 3.23 -8.40
CA THR A 142 3.12 2.93 -7.06
C THR A 142 3.89 1.80 -6.38
N GLY A 143 3.76 1.68 -5.05
CA GLY A 143 4.44 0.64 -4.29
C GLY A 143 4.01 -0.79 -4.64
N GLU A 144 2.76 -0.99 -5.02
CA GLU A 144 2.23 -2.30 -5.42
C GLU A 144 2.85 -2.77 -6.73
N PHE A 145 3.00 -1.87 -7.70
CA PHE A 145 3.68 -2.23 -8.93
C PHE A 145 5.14 -2.63 -8.69
N LEU A 146 5.85 -1.89 -7.83
CA LEU A 146 7.19 -2.28 -7.39
C LEU A 146 7.19 -3.67 -6.75
N ARG A 147 6.30 -3.91 -5.77
CA ARG A 147 6.15 -5.22 -5.09
C ARG A 147 5.94 -6.35 -6.09
N GLN A 148 5.05 -6.17 -7.06
CA GLN A 148 4.77 -7.17 -8.09
C GLN A 148 5.97 -7.46 -8.98
N GLN A 149 6.73 -6.43 -9.40
CA GLN A 149 7.93 -6.66 -10.22
C GLN A 149 9.04 -7.36 -9.43
N LEU A 150 9.24 -6.99 -8.16
CA LEU A 150 10.18 -7.69 -7.29
C LEU A 150 9.79 -9.16 -7.12
N GLY A 151 8.51 -9.44 -6.83
CA GLY A 151 8.02 -10.81 -6.67
C GLY A 151 8.26 -11.66 -7.92
N ARG A 152 8.09 -11.11 -9.12
CA ARG A 152 8.40 -11.80 -10.40
C ARG A 152 9.87 -12.12 -10.57
N MET A 153 10.75 -11.32 -9.98
CA MET A 153 12.19 -11.57 -9.95
C MET A 153 12.61 -12.44 -8.75
N ASN A 154 11.64 -12.93 -7.96
CA ASN A 154 11.85 -13.61 -6.68
C ASN A 154 12.67 -12.75 -5.68
N LEU A 155 12.36 -11.45 -5.63
CA LEU A 155 12.95 -10.48 -4.72
C LEU A 155 11.89 -9.95 -3.75
N LYS A 156 12.36 -9.45 -2.60
CA LYS A 156 11.54 -8.69 -1.64
C LYS A 156 12.02 -7.24 -1.58
N LEU A 157 11.21 -6.35 -0.99
CA LEU A 157 11.54 -4.92 -0.90
C LEU A 157 12.84 -4.69 -0.12
N GLU A 158 13.09 -5.49 0.91
CA GLU A 158 14.26 -5.40 1.78
C GLU A 158 15.57 -5.56 0.98
N VAL A 159 15.55 -6.43 -0.04
CA VAL A 159 16.71 -6.72 -0.89
C VAL A 159 17.13 -5.50 -1.71
N ILE A 160 16.24 -4.54 -1.95
CA ILE A 160 16.59 -3.32 -2.69
C ILE A 160 17.70 -2.53 -1.98
N ASN A 161 17.72 -2.56 -0.65
CA ASN A 161 18.75 -1.85 0.10
C ASN A 161 20.12 -2.53 0.02
N ASP A 162 20.18 -3.80 -0.36
CA ASP A 162 21.43 -4.53 -0.57
C ASP A 162 21.97 -4.39 -2.00
N ILE A 163 21.21 -3.70 -2.88
CA ILE A 163 21.70 -3.34 -4.22
C ILE A 163 22.87 -2.36 -4.04
N CYS A 164 24.08 -2.87 -4.28
CA CYS A 164 25.37 -2.21 -4.16
C CYS A 164 26.03 -1.98 -5.56
N GLU A 165 27.29 -1.55 -5.55
CA GLU A 165 28.08 -1.14 -6.71
C GLU A 165 27.97 -2.08 -7.92
N GLY A 166 27.65 -1.52 -9.09
CA GLY A 166 27.53 -2.24 -10.37
C GLY A 166 26.13 -2.23 -10.98
N ALA A 167 25.09 -1.92 -10.21
CA ALA A 167 23.74 -1.70 -10.76
C ALA A 167 23.61 -0.30 -11.37
N HIS A 168 22.94 -0.21 -12.52
CA HIS A 168 22.72 1.01 -13.26
C HIS A 168 21.23 1.23 -13.54
N VAL A 169 20.83 2.50 -13.63
CA VAL A 169 19.48 2.85 -14.07
C VAL A 169 19.39 2.66 -15.57
N HIS A 170 18.44 1.84 -16.01
CA HIS A 170 18.07 1.66 -17.40
C HIS A 170 16.83 2.48 -17.73
N PRO A 171 16.73 3.06 -18.94
CA PRO A 171 15.51 3.68 -19.40
C PRO A 171 14.43 2.61 -19.60
N ILE A 172 13.37 2.69 -18.80
CA ILE A 172 12.21 1.79 -18.89
C ILE A 172 10.98 2.59 -19.35
N SER A 173 10.18 1.99 -20.22
CA SER A 173 8.90 2.55 -20.65
C SER A 173 7.94 2.70 -19.45
N ALA A 174 7.89 3.90 -18.85
CA ALA A 174 7.24 4.14 -17.57
C ALA A 174 5.80 4.68 -17.66
N ARG A 175 5.24 4.90 -18.85
CA ARG A 175 3.91 5.51 -19.00
C ARG A 175 2.76 4.58 -18.57
N CYS A 176 2.89 3.29 -18.84
CA CYS A 176 1.88 2.28 -18.55
C CYS A 176 2.52 1.09 -17.85
N SER A 177 1.95 0.65 -16.72
CA SER A 177 2.46 -0.50 -15.95
C SER A 177 2.54 -1.80 -16.77
N VAL A 178 1.63 -1.99 -17.74
CA VAL A 178 1.63 -3.16 -18.65
C VAL A 178 2.87 -3.16 -19.55
N PHE A 179 3.21 -2.01 -20.14
CA PHE A 179 4.39 -1.89 -20.99
C PHE A 179 5.67 -1.89 -20.17
N MET A 180 5.68 -1.21 -19.02
CA MET A 180 6.81 -1.21 -18.09
C MET A 180 7.18 -2.63 -17.66
N LYS A 181 6.19 -3.46 -17.29
CA LYS A 181 6.37 -4.87 -16.96
C LYS A 181 6.99 -5.66 -18.12
N SER A 182 6.48 -5.46 -19.33
CA SER A 182 6.93 -6.20 -20.52
C SER A 182 8.36 -5.81 -20.88
N ASP A 183 8.71 -4.53 -20.77
CA ASP A 183 10.06 -4.00 -20.98
C ASP A 183 11.06 -4.56 -19.95
N CYS A 184 10.70 -4.54 -18.66
CA CYS A 184 11.50 -5.18 -17.60
C CYS A 184 11.76 -6.67 -17.90
N THR A 185 10.71 -7.40 -18.27
CA THR A 185 10.81 -8.84 -18.58
C THR A 185 11.67 -9.08 -19.82
N HIS A 186 11.51 -8.27 -20.87
CA HIS A 186 12.26 -8.39 -22.11
C HIS A 186 13.76 -8.20 -21.88
N ARG A 187 14.14 -7.13 -21.16
CA ARG A 187 15.55 -6.83 -20.86
C ARG A 187 16.22 -7.92 -20.03
N LEU A 188 15.51 -8.48 -19.06
CA LEU A 188 15.99 -9.61 -18.27
C LEU A 188 16.22 -10.84 -19.18
N ASN A 189 15.28 -11.15 -20.07
CA ASN A 189 15.38 -12.29 -20.99
C ASN A 189 16.51 -12.13 -22.02
N LYS A 190 16.80 -10.89 -22.45
CA LYS A 190 17.91 -10.57 -23.36
C LYS A 190 19.27 -10.50 -22.67
N GLY A 191 19.30 -10.50 -21.33
CA GLY A 191 20.53 -10.29 -20.56
C GLY A 191 21.04 -8.84 -20.62
N GLU A 192 20.18 -7.90 -21.02
CA GLU A 192 20.53 -6.46 -21.13
C GLU A 192 20.48 -5.75 -19.77
N ALA A 193 19.74 -6.30 -18.82
CA ALA A 193 19.63 -5.79 -17.46
C ALA A 193 19.65 -6.94 -16.46
N THR A 194 20.27 -6.70 -15.31
CA THR A 194 20.19 -7.58 -14.14
C THR A 194 18.91 -7.29 -13.34
N LYS A 195 18.58 -8.18 -12.39
CA LYS A 195 17.46 -7.92 -11.46
C LYS A 195 17.69 -6.65 -10.61
N ALA A 196 18.95 -6.38 -10.26
CA ALA A 196 19.36 -5.18 -9.53
C ALA A 196 19.15 -3.92 -10.36
N ASP A 197 19.52 -3.95 -11.63
CA ASP A 197 19.27 -2.87 -12.59
C ASP A 197 17.79 -2.53 -12.70
N VAL A 198 16.94 -3.56 -12.86
CA VAL A 198 15.48 -3.37 -12.94
C VAL A 198 14.94 -2.75 -11.64
N ALA A 199 15.30 -3.29 -10.47
CA ALA A 199 14.85 -2.76 -9.19
C ALA A 199 15.28 -1.30 -8.97
N LEU A 200 16.52 -0.94 -9.33
CA LEU A 200 17.02 0.43 -9.25
C LEU A 200 16.28 1.36 -10.22
N SER A 201 16.03 0.90 -11.45
CA SER A 201 15.31 1.65 -12.48
C SER A 201 13.86 1.91 -12.09
N LEU A 202 13.17 0.93 -11.50
CA LEU A 202 11.82 1.10 -10.97
C LEU A 202 11.78 2.12 -9.82
N SER A 203 12.80 2.11 -8.96
CA SER A 203 12.96 3.11 -7.89
C SER A 203 13.10 4.53 -8.47
N LYS A 204 13.86 4.68 -9.56
CA LYS A 204 13.98 5.96 -10.28
C LYS A 204 12.65 6.41 -10.90
N VAL A 205 11.90 5.51 -11.52
CA VAL A 205 10.57 5.81 -12.09
C VAL A 205 9.62 6.35 -11.02
N MET A 206 9.62 5.75 -9.83
CA MET A 206 8.81 6.24 -8.70
C MET A 206 9.26 7.62 -8.23
N ALA A 207 10.57 7.89 -8.15
CA ALA A 207 11.09 9.20 -7.80
C ALA A 207 10.72 10.29 -8.82
N ASP A 208 10.77 9.96 -10.11
CA ASP A 208 10.35 10.88 -11.18
C ASP A 208 8.86 11.20 -11.08
N LYS A 209 8.04 10.22 -10.66
CA LYS A 209 6.63 10.44 -10.41
C LYS A 209 6.38 11.41 -9.25
N VAL A 210 7.18 11.33 -8.18
CA VAL A 210 7.14 12.30 -7.08
C VAL A 210 7.47 13.71 -7.61
N ALA A 211 8.52 13.85 -8.42
CA ALA A 211 8.90 15.13 -9.01
C ALA A 211 7.78 15.74 -9.88
N GLU A 212 7.12 14.94 -10.72
CA GLU A 212 5.96 15.39 -11.51
C GLU A 212 4.85 15.97 -10.61
N PHE A 213 4.60 15.33 -9.47
CA PHE A 213 3.55 15.73 -8.53
C PHE A 213 3.91 16.99 -7.75
N LEU A 214 5.17 17.13 -7.34
CA LEU A 214 5.68 18.35 -6.71
C LEU A 214 5.60 19.55 -7.66
N ILE A 215 5.89 19.35 -8.96
CA ILE A 215 5.72 20.39 -9.99
C ILE A 215 4.25 20.81 -10.12
N LYS A 216 3.32 19.84 -10.19
CA LYS A 216 1.87 20.14 -10.22
C LYS A 216 1.41 20.90 -8.99
N ALA A 217 1.94 20.55 -7.83
CA ALA A 217 1.69 21.24 -6.56
C ALA A 217 2.40 22.60 -6.44
N LYS A 218 3.18 23.01 -7.45
CA LYS A 218 3.97 24.26 -7.46
C LYS A 218 4.95 24.35 -6.29
N LEU A 219 5.51 23.20 -5.89
CA LEU A 219 6.50 23.09 -4.82
C LEU A 219 7.90 23.04 -5.42
N ALA A 220 8.61 24.17 -5.40
CA ALA A 220 9.99 24.26 -5.87
C ALA A 220 11.03 24.36 -4.75
N ARG A 221 10.60 24.63 -3.51
CA ARG A 221 11.46 24.81 -2.32
C ARG A 221 10.71 24.57 -1.01
N GLY A 222 11.46 24.54 0.08
CA GLY A 222 10.97 24.37 1.45
C GLY A 222 10.99 22.92 1.89
N GLN A 223 10.52 22.67 3.11
CA GLN A 223 10.50 21.33 3.68
C GLN A 223 9.33 20.51 3.12
N VAL A 224 9.61 19.26 2.75
CA VAL A 224 8.65 18.26 2.30
C VAL A 224 8.89 16.98 3.08
N VAL A 225 7.85 16.45 3.71
CA VAL A 225 7.92 15.17 4.43
C VAL A 225 7.50 14.05 3.48
N VAL A 226 8.28 12.96 3.43
CA VAL A 226 7.97 11.78 2.61
C VAL A 226 7.60 10.62 3.53
N ILE A 227 6.42 10.03 3.31
CA ILE A 227 5.85 8.94 4.11
C ILE A 227 5.41 7.77 3.23
N GLY A 228 5.04 6.66 3.88
CA GLY A 228 4.58 5.43 3.26
C GLY A 228 5.64 4.33 3.27
N GLY A 229 5.21 3.08 3.11
CA GLY A 229 6.08 1.91 3.27
C GLY A 229 7.25 1.84 2.29
N VAL A 230 7.14 2.47 1.12
CA VAL A 230 8.21 2.49 0.11
C VAL A 230 9.38 3.39 0.50
N THR A 231 9.25 4.23 1.53
CA THR A 231 10.37 5.00 2.08
C THR A 231 11.49 4.10 2.63
N ARG A 232 11.20 2.82 2.89
CA ARG A 232 12.20 1.80 3.22
C ARG A 232 13.16 1.50 2.06
N ASN A 233 12.84 1.91 0.84
CA ASN A 233 13.74 1.84 -0.32
C ASN A 233 14.66 3.08 -0.33
N ARG A 234 15.93 2.89 0.08
CA ARG A 234 16.91 3.99 0.15
C ARG A 234 17.15 4.67 -1.20
N HIS A 235 17.17 3.89 -2.29
CA HIS A 235 17.47 4.39 -3.63
C HIS A 235 16.38 5.31 -4.13
N LEU A 236 15.12 4.99 -3.84
CA LEU A 236 13.99 5.87 -4.11
C LEU A 236 14.16 7.23 -3.41
N VAL A 237 14.44 7.22 -2.11
CA VAL A 237 14.63 8.45 -1.32
C VAL A 237 15.81 9.28 -1.87
N ASP A 238 16.91 8.62 -2.23
CA ASP A 238 18.08 9.28 -2.81
C ASP A 238 17.77 9.90 -4.19
N PHE A 239 17.02 9.21 -5.04
CA PHE A 239 16.60 9.76 -6.34
C PHE A 239 15.66 10.95 -6.17
N ILE A 240 14.73 10.92 -5.20
CA ILE A 240 13.84 12.05 -4.89
C ILE A 240 14.68 13.28 -4.52
N ARG A 241 15.64 13.12 -3.61
CA ARG A 241 16.54 14.20 -3.17
C ARG A 241 17.39 14.74 -4.31
N LYS A 242 18.07 13.86 -5.06
CA LYS A 242 18.94 14.24 -6.18
C LYS A 242 18.17 14.94 -7.31
N GLY A 243 16.95 14.50 -7.59
CA GLY A 243 16.10 15.10 -8.63
C GLY A 243 15.52 16.47 -8.25
N ASN A 244 15.53 16.82 -6.95
CA ASN A 244 14.87 18.02 -6.44
C ASN A 244 15.75 18.73 -5.39
N PRO A 245 16.96 19.21 -5.76
CA PRO A 245 17.97 19.67 -4.80
C PRO A 245 17.59 20.93 -4.02
N ASN A 246 16.57 21.67 -4.46
CA ASN A 246 16.09 22.88 -3.79
C ASN A 246 15.03 22.61 -2.70
N ILE A 247 14.62 21.35 -2.52
CA ILE A 247 13.61 20.91 -1.55
C ILE A 247 14.31 20.15 -0.42
N ASP A 248 13.97 20.49 0.82
CA ASP A 248 14.44 19.80 2.02
C ASP A 248 13.52 18.60 2.31
N PHE A 249 13.97 17.38 1.97
CA PHE A 249 13.18 16.17 2.17
C PHE A 249 13.47 15.50 3.52
N VAL A 250 12.44 15.46 4.36
CA VAL A 250 12.46 14.78 5.65
C VAL A 250 11.74 13.44 5.54
N VAL A 251 12.38 12.37 5.99
CA VAL A 251 11.77 11.04 6.12
C VAL A 251 11.79 10.67 7.60
N PRO A 252 10.67 10.81 8.33
CA PRO A 252 10.61 10.44 9.74
C PRO A 252 10.71 8.93 9.91
N GLU A 253 11.16 8.46 11.07
CA GLU A 253 11.23 7.02 11.39
C GLU A 253 9.85 6.34 11.29
N GLN A 254 8.79 7.09 11.62
CA GLN A 254 7.40 6.65 11.56
C GLN A 254 6.86 6.59 10.12
N ALA A 255 7.62 7.01 9.10
CA ALA A 255 7.16 7.09 7.71
C ALA A 255 6.43 5.83 7.21
N PRO A 256 6.87 4.58 7.51
CA PRO A 256 6.17 3.38 7.03
C PRO A 256 4.77 3.14 7.64
N TYR A 257 4.45 3.78 8.76
CA TYR A 257 3.20 3.62 9.51
C TYR A 257 2.62 4.98 9.97
N PHE A 258 2.89 6.05 9.22
CA PHE A 258 2.70 7.43 9.66
C PHE A 258 1.24 7.76 9.97
N GLU A 259 0.31 7.27 9.15
CA GLU A 259 -1.12 7.41 9.35
C GLU A 259 -1.59 6.68 10.62
N ALA A 260 -1.10 5.46 10.87
CA ALA A 260 -1.38 4.73 12.11
C ALA A 260 -0.80 5.47 13.33
N PHE A 261 0.39 6.04 13.22
CA PHE A 261 1.00 6.85 14.27
C PHE A 261 0.14 8.07 14.63
N GLY A 262 -0.33 8.81 13.63
CA GLY A 262 -1.25 9.93 13.82
C GLY A 262 -2.59 9.52 14.44
N ALA A 263 -3.17 8.41 13.97
CA ALA A 263 -4.39 7.86 14.55
C ALA A 263 -4.20 7.46 16.03
N ALA A 264 -3.04 6.91 16.40
CA ALA A 264 -2.71 6.55 17.78
C ALA A 264 -2.65 7.79 18.69
N HIS A 265 -2.14 8.92 18.19
CA HIS A 265 -2.16 10.19 18.92
C HIS A 265 -3.59 10.74 19.10
N LEU A 266 -4.42 10.68 18.06
CA LEU A 266 -5.81 11.13 18.10
C LEU A 266 -6.71 10.27 18.98
N ALA A 267 -6.41 8.97 19.11
CA ALA A 267 -7.17 8.02 19.93
C ALA A 267 -7.28 8.44 21.41
N ARG A 268 -6.35 9.27 21.91
CA ARG A 268 -6.40 9.85 23.27
C ARG A 268 -7.61 10.75 23.49
N ALA A 269 -8.08 11.44 22.46
CA ALA A 269 -9.26 12.29 22.54
C ALA A 269 -10.48 11.59 21.93
N GLN A 270 -10.31 10.96 20.77
CA GLN A 270 -11.41 10.51 19.91
C GLN A 270 -11.59 8.99 19.89
N GLY A 271 -10.68 8.23 20.48
CA GLY A 271 -10.70 6.77 20.43
C GLY A 271 -11.74 6.14 21.35
N LYS A 272 -12.11 4.90 21.05
CA LYS A 272 -12.95 4.05 21.90
C LYS A 272 -12.08 2.96 22.53
N ASN A 273 -12.42 2.44 23.71
CA ASN A 273 -11.76 1.24 24.21
C ASN A 273 -11.86 0.12 23.19
N LEU A 274 -10.77 -0.61 22.94
CA LEU A 274 -10.79 -1.73 22.02
C LEU A 274 -11.85 -2.75 22.50
N PRO A 275 -12.75 -3.19 21.61
CA PRO A 275 -13.60 -4.34 21.88
C PRO A 275 -12.75 -5.62 22.00
N SER A 276 -13.39 -6.73 22.37
CA SER A 276 -12.72 -8.03 22.32
C SER A 276 -12.20 -8.31 20.91
N ARG A 277 -11.15 -9.14 20.81
CA ARG A 277 -10.51 -9.49 19.54
C ARG A 277 -11.52 -10.02 18.51
N GLU A 278 -12.45 -10.85 18.97
CA GLU A 278 -13.52 -11.46 18.16
C GLU A 278 -14.58 -10.44 17.69
N SER A 279 -14.68 -9.30 18.36
CA SER A 279 -15.67 -8.25 18.08
C SER A 279 -15.07 -7.01 17.42
N LEU A 280 -13.73 -6.97 17.21
CA LEU A 280 -13.03 -5.81 16.66
C LEU A 280 -13.36 -5.60 15.18
N VAL A 281 -13.56 -6.69 14.44
CA VAL A 281 -14.14 -6.62 13.10
C VAL A 281 -15.65 -6.80 13.23
N ARG A 282 -16.41 -5.87 12.67
CA ARG A 282 -17.88 -5.89 12.67
C ARG A 282 -18.39 -7.15 11.94
N PRO A 283 -19.21 -8.00 12.59
CA PRO A 283 -19.81 -9.15 11.95
C PRO A 283 -20.64 -8.75 10.72
N GLY A 284 -20.38 -9.38 9.57
CA GLY A 284 -21.11 -9.10 8.33
C GLY A 284 -20.79 -7.76 7.66
N ALA A 285 -19.71 -7.07 8.07
CA ALA A 285 -19.25 -5.87 7.37
C ALA A 285 -18.63 -6.23 6.01
N THR A 286 -19.48 -6.40 5.00
CA THR A 286 -19.07 -6.52 3.61
C THR A 286 -18.83 -5.13 3.05
N LEU A 287 -17.70 -4.95 2.34
CA LEU A 287 -17.51 -3.76 1.53
C LEU A 287 -18.53 -3.79 0.39
N THR A 288 -19.57 -2.97 0.49
CA THR A 288 -20.60 -2.87 -0.55
C THR A 288 -20.08 -2.00 -1.68
N PHE A 289 -19.49 -2.62 -2.70
CA PHE A 289 -19.18 -1.93 -3.94
C PHE A 289 -20.43 -1.74 -4.79
N LYS A 290 -20.46 -0.67 -5.58
CA LYS A 290 -21.49 -0.49 -6.60
C LYS A 290 -21.42 -1.66 -7.57
N THR A 291 -22.49 -2.44 -7.65
CA THR A 291 -22.66 -3.47 -8.66
C THR A 291 -23.22 -2.84 -9.94
N PHE A 292 -22.78 -3.36 -11.09
CA PHE A 292 -23.35 -3.05 -12.38
C PHE A 292 -24.29 -4.18 -12.81
N ALA A 293 -25.14 -3.92 -13.79
CA ALA A 293 -25.96 -4.96 -14.42
C ALA A 293 -25.05 -6.13 -14.90
N PRO A 294 -25.50 -7.39 -14.72
CA PRO A 294 -24.72 -8.54 -15.16
C PRO A 294 -24.45 -8.46 -16.67
N LEU A 295 -23.24 -8.87 -17.08
CA LEU A 295 -22.82 -8.84 -18.49
C LEU A 295 -23.77 -9.62 -19.42
N SER A 296 -24.51 -10.59 -18.88
CA SER A 296 -25.54 -11.34 -19.61
C SER A 296 -26.62 -10.44 -20.23
N GLU A 297 -26.91 -9.27 -19.63
CA GLU A 297 -27.86 -8.30 -20.18
C GLU A 297 -27.35 -7.60 -21.46
N SER A 298 -26.07 -7.74 -21.79
CA SER A 298 -25.48 -7.22 -23.03
C SER A 298 -25.07 -8.34 -24.00
N ALA A 299 -25.59 -9.57 -23.82
CA ALA A 299 -25.24 -10.71 -24.68
C ALA A 299 -25.61 -10.49 -26.16
N ASP A 300 -26.66 -9.72 -26.43
CA ASP A 300 -27.08 -9.29 -27.77
C ASP A 300 -26.03 -8.42 -28.48
N ARG A 301 -25.10 -7.82 -27.72
CA ARG A 301 -24.00 -6.99 -28.24
C ARG A 301 -22.70 -7.78 -28.43
N VAL A 302 -22.68 -9.07 -28.08
CA VAL A 302 -21.49 -9.93 -28.17
C VAL A 302 -21.58 -10.78 -29.43
N VAL A 303 -20.63 -10.58 -30.35
CA VAL A 303 -20.42 -11.51 -31.46
C VAL A 303 -19.42 -12.58 -30.99
N HIS A 304 -19.90 -13.81 -30.81
CA HIS A 304 -19.03 -14.93 -30.48
C HIS A 304 -18.31 -15.43 -31.73
N ALA A 305 -16.99 -15.36 -31.74
CA ALA A 305 -16.18 -16.06 -32.73
C ALA A 305 -16.15 -17.55 -32.36
N PRO A 306 -16.60 -18.47 -33.24
CA PRO A 306 -16.60 -19.89 -32.93
C PRO A 306 -15.15 -20.41 -32.82
N SER A 307 -14.87 -21.13 -31.73
CA SER A 307 -13.60 -21.84 -31.58
C SER A 307 -13.53 -22.97 -32.60
N ARG A 308 -12.48 -23.03 -33.41
CA ARG A 308 -12.21 -24.12 -34.36
C ARG A 308 -11.38 -25.20 -33.68
N ARG A 309 -12.02 -26.29 -33.26
CA ARG A 309 -11.36 -27.41 -32.57
C ARG A 309 -11.68 -28.73 -33.24
N ALA A 310 -10.69 -29.62 -33.27
CA ALA A 310 -10.81 -30.96 -33.81
C ALA A 310 -10.11 -31.97 -32.88
N PRO A 311 -10.49 -33.27 -32.93
CA PRO A 311 -9.72 -34.31 -32.27
C PRO A 311 -8.34 -34.45 -32.91
N PHE A 312 -7.39 -35.00 -32.14
CA PHE A 312 -6.08 -35.35 -32.66
C PHE A 312 -6.19 -36.50 -33.68
N ASP A 313 -5.61 -36.29 -34.85
CA ASP A 313 -5.40 -37.27 -35.93
C ASP A 313 -3.91 -37.63 -36.00
N PRO A 314 -3.52 -38.90 -35.77
CA PRO A 314 -2.11 -39.32 -35.81
C PRO A 314 -1.45 -39.22 -37.19
N GLU A 315 -2.23 -39.17 -38.28
CA GLU A 315 -1.72 -39.14 -39.65
C GLU A 315 -1.60 -37.71 -40.21
N ALA A 316 -2.06 -36.70 -39.47
CA ALA A 316 -2.03 -35.30 -39.89
C ALA A 316 -0.70 -34.62 -39.53
N GLU A 317 -0.36 -33.59 -40.31
CA GLU A 317 0.75 -32.68 -40.00
C GLU A 317 0.27 -31.55 -39.10
N TYR A 318 1.11 -31.16 -38.13
CA TYR A 318 0.77 -30.15 -37.14
C TYR A 318 1.79 -29.02 -37.05
N ILE A 319 1.28 -27.84 -36.76
CA ILE A 319 2.06 -26.65 -36.42
C ILE A 319 1.94 -26.43 -34.91
N LEU A 320 3.09 -26.41 -34.22
CA LEU A 320 3.15 -26.00 -32.82
C LEU A 320 3.37 -24.48 -32.74
N GLY A 321 2.31 -23.75 -32.41
CA GLY A 321 2.40 -22.35 -32.07
C GLY A 321 2.82 -22.17 -30.61
N VAL A 322 3.88 -21.40 -30.38
CA VAL A 322 4.33 -21.02 -29.02
C VAL A 322 4.30 -19.50 -28.91
N ASP A 323 3.40 -18.99 -28.08
CA ASP A 323 3.37 -17.58 -27.67
C ASP A 323 4.05 -17.43 -26.30
N GLY A 324 5.32 -17.03 -26.33
CA GLY A 324 6.08 -16.61 -25.16
C GLY A 324 5.69 -15.21 -24.69
N GLY A 325 4.47 -15.04 -24.19
CA GLY A 325 3.95 -13.76 -23.71
C GLY A 325 4.54 -13.31 -22.36
N SER A 326 4.40 -12.03 -22.02
CA SER A 326 4.95 -11.46 -20.78
C SER A 326 4.26 -11.95 -19.48
N THR A 327 3.09 -12.58 -19.59
CA THR A 327 2.32 -13.12 -18.46
C THR A 327 2.38 -14.63 -18.36
N THR A 328 2.24 -15.31 -19.50
CA THR A 328 2.11 -16.76 -19.61
C THR A 328 2.67 -17.19 -20.95
N THR A 329 3.32 -18.35 -20.95
CA THR A 329 3.61 -19.09 -22.17
C THR A 329 2.33 -19.80 -22.56
N LYS A 330 1.88 -19.56 -23.79
CA LYS A 330 0.71 -20.24 -24.36
C LYS A 330 1.18 -21.12 -25.49
N VAL A 331 0.61 -22.31 -25.58
CA VAL A 331 0.97 -23.26 -26.63
C VAL A 331 -0.31 -23.71 -27.31
N ALA A 332 -0.29 -23.81 -28.64
CA ALA A 332 -1.39 -24.36 -29.41
C ALA A 332 -0.83 -25.34 -30.45
N LEU A 333 -1.37 -26.54 -30.49
CA LEU A 333 -1.14 -27.51 -31.56
C LEU A 333 -2.28 -27.37 -32.57
N VAL A 334 -1.92 -27.04 -33.80
CA VAL A 334 -2.88 -26.71 -34.87
C VAL A 334 -2.66 -27.64 -36.05
N ASN A 335 -3.73 -28.24 -36.57
CA ASN A 335 -3.65 -29.03 -37.81
C ASN A 335 -3.22 -28.12 -38.96
N ALA A 336 -2.14 -28.47 -39.66
CA ALA A 336 -1.53 -27.64 -40.69
C ALA A 336 -2.46 -27.40 -41.89
N SER A 337 -3.37 -28.33 -42.17
CA SER A 337 -4.30 -28.25 -43.29
C SER A 337 -5.61 -27.56 -42.94
N THR A 338 -6.21 -27.89 -41.80
CA THR A 338 -7.54 -27.38 -41.42
C THR A 338 -7.50 -26.11 -40.57
N LEU A 339 -6.33 -25.80 -39.99
CA LEU A 339 -6.12 -24.73 -39.01
C LEU A 339 -6.96 -24.89 -37.74
N GLU A 340 -7.42 -26.10 -37.44
CA GLU A 340 -8.16 -26.42 -36.23
C GLU A 340 -7.20 -26.69 -35.06
N ILE A 341 -7.56 -26.20 -33.88
CA ILE A 341 -6.81 -26.40 -32.64
C ILE A 341 -7.13 -27.80 -32.11
N VAL A 342 -6.10 -28.64 -31.94
CA VAL A 342 -6.25 -30.01 -31.40
C VAL A 342 -5.80 -30.13 -29.94
N ALA A 343 -4.93 -29.22 -29.49
CA ALA A 343 -4.52 -29.09 -28.09
C ALA A 343 -4.07 -27.65 -27.80
N GLU A 344 -4.22 -27.20 -26.54
CA GLU A 344 -3.73 -25.89 -26.09
C GLU A 344 -3.34 -25.93 -24.59
N HIS A 345 -2.46 -25.01 -24.17
CA HIS A 345 -2.09 -24.78 -22.77
C HIS A 345 -1.82 -23.30 -22.51
#